data_AF-A0A0V1M634-F1
#
_entry.id   AF-A0A0V1M634-F1
#
_cell.length_a   1.000
_cell.length_b   1.000
_cell.length_c   1.000
_cell.angle_alpha   90.00
_cell.angle_beta   90.00
_cell.angle_gamma   90.00
#
_symmetry.space_group_name_H-M   'P 1'
#
loop_
_entity.id
_entity.type
_entity.pdbx_description
1 polymer ?
#
loop_
_entity_poly.entity_id
_entity_poly.type
_entity_poly.pdbx_seq_one_letter_code
_entity_poly.pdbx_strand_id
1 'polypeptide(L)'
;MADNLHLVSNERVHEGRVYNLKHTNMEDKHWVCRRVKKGCRGSMYTNLDVDTVLSSAPHADDCIPDSDILYKMEKKNSLKRRAAEELKIVPQIYHEEASSASADLETAAGQFPTYKSVKTAMYRKRAQKFPRLPPTRQQLEIPPQWRMTNIVFIPKTDH
;
A
#
# COMPACT_ATOMS: atom_id res chain seq x y z
N MET A 1 -28.49 22.02 -7.32
CA MET A 1 -28.97 21.02 -6.36
C MET A 1 -27.84 20.02 -6.22
N ALA A 2 -27.11 20.05 -5.11
CA ALA A 2 -25.98 19.15 -4.90
C ALA A 2 -26.55 17.84 -4.37
N ASP A 3 -26.50 16.79 -5.19
CA ASP A 3 -26.83 15.44 -4.76
C ASP A 3 -25.84 15.05 -3.66
N ASN A 4 -26.34 15.00 -2.43
CA ASN A 4 -25.65 14.46 -1.28
C ASN A 4 -25.44 12.97 -1.50
N LEU A 5 -24.40 12.61 -2.26
CA LEU A 5 -23.92 11.24 -2.33
C LEU A 5 -23.25 10.93 -0.98
N HIS A 6 -24.07 10.61 0.02
CA HIS A 6 -23.60 10.09 1.30
C HIS A 6 -22.92 8.76 0.99
N LEU A 7 -21.59 8.78 0.83
CA LEU A 7 -20.75 7.59 0.75
C LEU A 7 -20.96 6.84 2.07
N VAL A 8 -21.94 5.93 2.10
CA VAL A 8 -22.13 5.01 3.21
C VAL A 8 -20.88 4.13 3.23
N SER A 9 -19.96 4.44 4.14
CA SER A 9 -18.78 3.61 4.35
C SER A 9 -19.25 2.22 4.77
N ASN A 10 -18.93 1.21 3.95
CA ASN A 10 -19.25 -0.19 4.25
C ASN A 10 -18.25 -0.82 5.21
N GLU A 11 -17.15 -0.12 5.52
CA GLU A 11 -16.12 -0.56 6.44
C GLU A 11 -15.93 0.46 7.56
N ARG A 12 -15.68 -0.05 8.78
CA ARG A 12 -15.37 0.73 9.97
C ARG A 12 -14.13 0.16 10.65
N VAL A 13 -13.27 1.03 11.16
CA VAL A 13 -12.16 0.67 12.03
C VAL A 13 -12.49 1.03 13.47
N HIS A 14 -12.34 0.07 14.38
CA HIS A 14 -12.50 0.28 15.82
C HIS A 14 -11.53 -0.64 16.57
N GLU A 15 -10.83 -0.11 17.59
CA GLU A 15 -9.84 -0.85 18.39
C GLU A 15 -8.81 -1.65 17.55
N GLY A 16 -8.34 -1.07 16.44
CA GLY A 16 -7.37 -1.74 15.57
C GLY A 16 -7.95 -2.90 14.75
N ARG A 17 -9.27 -3.05 14.70
CA ARG A 17 -9.96 -4.10 13.94
C ARG A 17 -10.87 -3.49 12.89
N VAL A 18 -11.00 -4.18 11.77
CA VAL A 18 -11.91 -3.81 10.68
C VAL A 18 -13.22 -4.55 10.84
N TYR A 19 -14.32 -3.83 10.71
CA TYR A 19 -15.68 -4.34 10.71
C TYR A 19 -16.35 -3.96 9.40
N ASN A 20 -17.20 -4.86 8.92
CA ASN A 20 -18.02 -4.66 7.75
C ASN A 20 -19.45 -4.38 8.18
N LEU A 21 -20.11 -3.42 7.52
CA LEU A 21 -21.53 -3.15 7.74
C LEU A 21 -22.35 -4.36 7.29
N LYS A 22 -23.19 -4.88 8.18
CA LYS A 22 -24.03 -6.05 7.92
C LYS A 22 -25.48 -5.67 7.69
N HIS A 23 -25.99 -4.72 8.47
CA HIS A 23 -27.31 -4.11 8.26
C HIS A 23 -27.34 -2.71 8.85
N THR A 24 -28.21 -1.86 8.28
CA THR A 24 -28.63 -0.59 8.87
C THR A 24 -30.09 -0.75 9.23
N ASN A 25 -30.45 -0.62 10.50
CA ASN A 25 -31.84 -0.59 10.95
C ASN A 25 -32.33 0.88 11.01
N MET A 26 -33.50 1.10 11.61
CA MET A 26 -34.09 2.43 11.72
C MET A 26 -33.28 3.38 12.60
N GLU A 27 -32.59 2.88 13.62
CA GLU A 27 -31.91 3.72 14.63
C GLU A 27 -30.42 3.39 14.78
N ASP A 28 -29.98 2.24 14.25
CA ASP A 28 -28.62 1.76 14.44
C ASP A 28 -28.03 1.09 13.19
N LYS A 29 -26.73 0.84 13.27
CA LYS A 29 -25.94 0.11 12.29
C LYS A 29 -25.25 -1.04 12.98
N HIS A 30 -25.37 -2.23 12.40
CA HIS A 30 -24.69 -3.43 12.87
C HIS A 30 -23.46 -3.72 12.03
N TRP A 31 -22.35 -3.90 12.73
CA TRP A 31 -21.04 -4.12 12.16
C TRP A 31 -20.49 -5.45 12.64
N VAL A 32 -19.96 -6.25 11.73
CA VAL A 32 -19.37 -7.57 12.03
C VAL A 32 -17.88 -7.56 11.76
N CYS A 33 -17.09 -8.17 12.64
CA CYS A 33 -15.65 -8.25 12.47
C CYS A 33 -15.33 -8.88 11.11
N ARG A 34 -14.38 -8.30 10.36
CA ARG A 34 -13.96 -8.85 9.07
C ARG A 34 -13.44 -10.30 9.17
N ARG A 35 -12.99 -10.71 10.35
CA ARG A 35 -12.47 -12.05 10.64
C ARG A 35 -13.55 -13.08 11.01
N VAL A 36 -14.83 -12.81 10.74
CA VAL A 36 -15.93 -13.80 10.93
C VAL A 36 -15.65 -15.16 10.28
N LYS A 37 -15.04 -15.17 9.09
CA LYS A 37 -14.66 -16.41 8.38
C LYS A 37 -13.56 -17.21 9.10
N LYS A 38 -12.83 -16.59 10.03
CA LYS A 38 -11.81 -17.22 10.87
C LYS A 38 -12.33 -17.60 12.26
N GLY A 39 -13.65 -17.56 12.47
CA GLY A 39 -14.28 -17.93 13.75
C GLY A 39 -14.49 -16.77 14.72
N CYS A 40 -14.09 -15.53 14.36
CA CYS A 40 -14.33 -14.38 15.22
C CYS A 40 -15.82 -13.99 15.25
N ARG A 41 -16.40 -13.87 16.44
CA ARG A 41 -17.80 -13.44 16.62
C ARG A 41 -17.95 -11.98 17.05
N GLY A 42 -16.86 -11.22 17.05
CA GLY A 42 -16.88 -9.82 17.42
C GLY A 42 -17.79 -9.02 16.49
N SER A 43 -18.68 -8.24 17.08
CA SER A 43 -19.61 -7.36 16.39
C SER A 43 -19.87 -6.13 17.23
N MET A 44 -20.45 -5.10 16.63
CA MET A 44 -20.84 -3.89 17.34
C MET A 44 -22.04 -3.25 16.70
N TYR A 45 -22.84 -2.59 17.53
CA TYR A 45 -23.95 -1.74 17.11
C TYR A 45 -23.58 -0.29 17.39
N THR A 46 -23.89 0.58 16.44
CA THR A 46 -23.57 2.00 16.53
C THR A 46 -24.81 2.80 16.15
N ASN A 47 -24.90 4.06 16.57
CA ASN A 47 -25.92 4.96 16.03
C ASN A 47 -25.78 5.12 14.50
N LEU A 48 -26.82 5.66 13.85
CA LEU A 48 -26.83 5.89 12.40
C LEU A 48 -25.63 6.72 11.91
N ASP A 49 -25.23 7.73 12.68
CA ASP A 49 -24.11 8.62 12.37
C ASP A 49 -22.73 8.02 12.68
N VAL A 50 -22.70 6.80 13.26
CA VAL A 50 -21.46 6.04 13.49
C VAL A 50 -20.54 6.70 14.55
N ASP A 51 -21.02 7.69 15.28
CA ASP A 51 -20.25 8.41 16.31
C ASP A 51 -20.11 7.64 17.62
N THR A 52 -21.15 6.90 18.03
CA THR A 52 -21.20 6.20 19.31
C THR A 52 -21.36 4.70 19.12
N VAL A 53 -20.66 3.93 19.95
CA VAL A 53 -20.84 2.47 20.05
C VAL A 53 -21.93 2.22 21.10
N LEU A 54 -23.04 1.63 20.68
CA LEU A 54 -24.19 1.34 21.53
C LEU A 54 -24.00 0.03 22.29
N SER A 55 -23.45 -0.97 21.61
CA SER A 55 -23.13 -2.27 22.20
C SER A 55 -22.06 -2.99 21.39
N SER A 56 -21.36 -3.93 22.01
CA SER A 56 -20.36 -4.77 21.35
C SER A 56 -20.39 -6.20 21.87
N ALA A 57 -20.13 -7.15 20.96
CA ALA A 57 -19.90 -8.54 21.28
C ALA A 57 -18.39 -8.82 21.32
N PRO A 58 -17.90 -9.68 22.24
CA PRO A 58 -16.49 -9.94 22.40
C PRO A 58 -15.90 -10.64 21.18
N HIS A 59 -14.61 -10.43 20.98
CA HIS A 59 -13.83 -11.13 19.96
C HIS A 59 -13.39 -12.51 20.45
N ALA A 60 -13.04 -13.39 19.50
CA ALA A 60 -12.27 -14.59 19.81
C ALA A 60 -10.85 -14.22 20.26
N ASP A 61 -10.24 -15.07 21.10
CA ASP A 61 -8.92 -14.82 21.70
C ASP A 61 -7.81 -14.65 20.66
N ASP A 62 -7.93 -15.34 19.52
CA ASP A 62 -7.00 -15.27 18.38
C ASP A 62 -7.25 -14.07 17.45
N CYS A 63 -8.30 -13.28 17.70
CA CYS A 63 -8.61 -12.10 16.89
C CYS A 63 -7.83 -10.87 17.36
N ILE A 64 -6.52 -10.95 17.20
CA ILE A 64 -5.56 -9.91 17.60
C ILE A 64 -5.75 -8.63 16.74
N PRO A 65 -5.78 -7.43 17.33
CA PRO A 65 -5.79 -6.17 16.59
C PRO A 65 -4.65 -6.09 15.57
N ASP A 66 -4.88 -5.37 14.48
CA ASP A 66 -3.86 -5.13 13.48
C ASP A 66 -2.98 -3.95 13.91
N SER A 67 -1.68 -4.21 14.09
CA SER A 67 -0.71 -3.23 14.56
C SER A 67 -0.58 -2.02 13.63
N ASP A 68 -0.63 -2.23 12.32
CA ASP A 68 -0.51 -1.14 11.34
C ASP A 68 -1.76 -0.26 11.36
N ILE A 69 -2.93 -0.86 11.58
CA ILE A 69 -4.19 -0.12 11.73
C ILE A 69 -4.17 0.72 13.01
N LEU A 70 -3.71 0.15 14.13
CA LEU A 70 -3.56 0.88 15.38
C LEU A 70 -2.62 2.07 15.22
N TYR A 71 -1.46 1.85 14.62
CA TYR A 71 -0.48 2.92 14.36
C TYR A 71 -1.08 4.06 13.53
N LYS A 72 -1.78 3.73 12.44
CA LYS A 72 -2.45 4.74 11.59
C LYS A 72 -3.54 5.51 12.34
N MET A 73 -4.32 4.82 13.17
CA MET A 73 -5.38 5.45 13.98
C MET A 73 -4.79 6.41 15.02
N GLU A 74 -3.72 6.00 15.71
CA GLU A 74 -3.02 6.83 16.69
C GLU A 74 -2.44 8.09 16.06
N LYS A 75 -1.78 7.96 14.91
CA LYS A 75 -1.25 9.12 14.16
C LYS A 75 -2.36 10.07 13.73
N LYS A 76 -3.47 9.55 13.19
CA LYS A 76 -4.64 10.36 12.83
C LYS A 76 -5.22 11.11 14.03
N ASN A 77 -5.32 10.45 15.19
CA ASN A 77 -5.84 11.07 16.40
C ASN A 77 -4.90 12.16 16.95
N SER A 78 -3.59 11.91 16.88
CA SER A 78 -2.57 12.90 17.26
C SER A 78 -2.63 14.15 16.38
N LEU A 79 -2.78 13.98 15.05
CA LEU A 79 -2.97 15.09 14.12
C LEU A 79 -4.25 15.89 14.43
N LYS A 80 -5.38 15.20 14.67
CA LYS A 80 -6.64 15.87 15.02
C LYS A 80 -6.53 16.68 16.31
N ARG A 81 -5.88 16.12 17.33
CA ARG A 81 -5.64 16.80 18.61
C ARG A 81 -4.79 18.06 18.41
N ARG A 82 -3.67 17.95 17.70
CA ARG A 82 -2.82 19.11 17.37
C ARG A 82 -3.56 20.18 16.57
N ALA A 83 -4.38 19.79 15.59
CA ALA A 83 -5.18 20.73 14.80
C ALA A 83 -6.16 21.52 15.67
N ALA A 84 -6.78 20.86 16.66
CA ALA A 84 -7.67 21.52 17.61
C ALA A 84 -6.91 22.43 18.59
N GLU A 85 -5.75 21.99 19.09
CA GLU A 85 -4.93 22.74 20.06
C GLU A 85 -4.23 23.96 19.44
N GLU A 86 -3.62 23.81 18.27
CA GLU A 86 -2.85 24.87 17.61
C GLU A 86 -3.74 25.81 16.76
N LEU A 87 -5.03 25.52 16.62
CA LEU A 87 -5.97 26.18 15.69
C LEU A 87 -5.44 26.24 14.24
N LYS A 88 -4.54 25.32 13.87
CA LYS A 88 -3.96 25.21 12.54
C LYS A 88 -4.76 24.23 11.70
N ILE A 89 -4.93 24.55 10.42
CA ILE A 89 -5.57 23.65 9.47
C ILE A 89 -4.63 22.46 9.21
N VAL A 90 -5.17 21.25 9.08
CA VAL A 90 -4.41 20.01 8.83
C VAL A 90 -3.35 20.11 7.72
N PRO A 91 -3.57 20.81 6.58
CA PRO A 91 -2.53 21.00 5.57
C PRO A 91 -1.28 21.71 6.08
N GLN A 92 -1.44 22.67 7.01
CA GLN A 92 -0.32 23.42 7.59
C GLN A 92 0.51 22.53 8.53
N ILE A 93 -0.15 21.70 9.33
CA ILE A 93 0.50 20.70 10.18
C ILE A 93 1.28 19.69 9.35
N TYR A 94 0.70 19.22 8.23
CA TYR A 94 1.38 18.31 7.31
C TYR A 94 2.66 18.93 6.72
N HIS A 95 2.61 20.20 6.30
CA HIS A 95 3.78 20.89 5.76
C HIS A 95 4.90 21.05 6.80
N GLU A 96 4.55 21.37 8.05
CA GLU A 96 5.51 21.48 9.16
C GLU A 96 6.15 20.12 9.51
N GLU A 97 5.36 19.05 9.58
CA GLU A 97 5.87 17.69 9.84
C GLU A 97 6.76 17.20 8.69
N ALA A 98 6.35 17.42 7.44
CA ALA A 98 7.15 17.07 6.27
C ALA A 98 8.48 17.85 6.25
N SER A 99 8.46 19.13 6.60
CA SER A 99 9.68 19.96 6.68
C SER A 99 10.61 19.48 7.79
N SER A 100 10.06 19.13 8.96
CA SER A 100 10.84 18.62 10.09
C SER A 100 11.46 17.25 9.79
N ALA A 101 10.68 16.32 9.22
CA ALA A 101 11.18 15.01 8.80
C ALA A 101 12.24 15.12 7.69
N SER A 102 12.13 16.12 6.80
CA SER A 102 13.17 16.39 5.81
C SER A 102 14.46 16.89 6.44
N ALA A 103 14.40 17.70 7.50
CA ALA A 103 15.60 18.15 8.22
C ALA A 103 16.31 16.98 8.93
N ASP A 104 15.54 16.05 9.51
CA ASP A 104 16.08 14.82 10.08
C ASP A 104 16.68 13.90 9.01
N LEU A 105 16.05 13.82 7.83
CA LEU A 105 16.56 13.05 6.70
C LEU A 105 17.84 13.65 6.11
N GLU A 106 17.94 14.97 6.00
CA GLU A 106 19.18 15.66 5.60
C GLU A 106 20.31 15.39 6.62
N THR A 107 19.96 15.33 7.90
CA THR A 107 20.90 14.90 8.97
C THR A 107 21.28 13.42 8.83
N ALA A 108 20.34 12.56 8.43
CA ALA A 108 20.55 11.13 8.18
C ALA A 108 21.03 10.81 6.75
N ALA A 109 21.28 11.81 5.89
CA ALA A 109 21.65 11.62 4.48
C ALA A 109 23.02 10.92 4.33
N GLY A 110 23.81 10.86 5.41
CA GLY A 110 25.02 10.04 5.51
C GLY A 110 24.78 8.55 5.80
N GLN A 111 23.58 8.15 6.22
CA GLN A 111 23.26 6.78 6.64
C GLN A 111 22.95 5.86 5.44
N PHE A 112 22.43 6.39 4.34
CA PHE A 112 21.97 5.61 3.19
C PHE A 112 22.86 5.81 1.95
N PRO A 113 23.17 4.72 1.19
CA PRO A 113 23.92 4.85 -0.04
C PRO A 113 23.17 5.68 -1.09
N THR A 114 23.88 6.62 -1.73
CA THR A 114 23.30 7.41 -2.81
C THR A 114 22.90 6.55 -4.00
N TYR A 115 21.89 6.99 -4.77
CA TYR A 115 21.49 6.33 -6.02
C TYR A 115 22.68 6.06 -6.96
N LYS A 116 23.61 7.01 -7.08
CA LYS A 116 24.84 6.84 -7.89
C LYS A 116 25.71 5.70 -7.36
N SER A 117 25.88 5.60 -6.04
CA SER A 117 26.64 4.53 -5.39
C SER A 117 26.00 3.15 -5.64
N VAL A 118 24.69 3.03 -5.38
CA VAL A 118 23.93 1.79 -5.59
C VAL A 118 23.99 1.36 -7.06
N LYS A 119 23.75 2.30 -7.98
CA LYS A 119 23.80 2.06 -9.43
C LYS A 119 25.19 1.54 -9.82
N THR A 120 26.25 2.21 -9.37
CA THR A 120 27.63 1.82 -9.69
C THR A 120 27.96 0.43 -9.16
N ALA A 121 27.61 0.13 -7.91
CA ALA A 121 27.83 -1.18 -7.30
C ALA A 121 27.08 -2.29 -8.06
N MET A 122 25.81 -2.06 -8.41
CA MET A 122 25.01 -3.00 -9.18
C MET A 122 25.62 -3.30 -10.56
N TYR A 123 25.99 -2.27 -11.33
CA TYR A 123 26.59 -2.48 -12.65
C TYR A 123 27.98 -3.13 -12.58
N ARG A 124 28.79 -2.81 -11.55
CA ARG A 124 30.07 -3.51 -11.30
C ARG A 124 29.86 -5.00 -11.04
N LYS A 125 28.90 -5.36 -10.19
CA LYS A 125 28.56 -6.77 -9.91
C LYS A 125 28.07 -7.50 -11.17
N ARG A 126 27.27 -6.85 -12.02
CA ARG A 126 26.85 -7.40 -13.31
C ARG A 126 28.04 -7.64 -14.25
N ALA A 127 28.96 -6.69 -14.35
CA ALA A 127 30.15 -6.81 -15.19
C ALA A 127 31.12 -7.91 -14.71
N GLN A 128 31.09 -8.28 -13.42
CA GLN A 128 31.84 -9.43 -12.90
C GLN A 128 31.19 -10.77 -13.27
N LYS A 129 29.86 -10.80 -13.39
CA LYS A 129 29.09 -12.03 -13.64
C LYS A 129 28.99 -12.38 -15.12
N PHE A 130 28.94 -11.37 -15.99
CA PHE A 130 28.81 -11.57 -17.43
C PHE A 130 30.14 -11.34 -18.13
N PRO A 131 30.57 -12.25 -19.03
CA PRO A 131 31.72 -12.00 -19.89
C PRO A 131 31.55 -10.69 -20.64
N ARG A 132 32.66 -9.96 -20.85
CA ARG A 132 32.63 -8.81 -21.76
C ARG A 132 32.21 -9.30 -23.13
N LEU A 133 31.28 -8.56 -23.74
CA LEU A 133 30.89 -8.84 -25.12
C LEU A 133 32.14 -8.76 -26.01
N PRO A 134 32.28 -9.67 -26.99
CA PRO A 134 33.37 -9.60 -27.94
C PRO A 134 33.40 -8.23 -28.63
N PRO A 135 34.58 -7.65 -28.87
CA PRO A 135 34.72 -6.35 -29.55
C PRO A 135 34.12 -6.33 -30.95
N THR A 136 34.04 -7.48 -31.61
CA THR A 136 33.66 -7.58 -33.02
C THR A 136 32.52 -8.58 -33.21
N ARG A 137 31.55 -8.23 -34.05
CA ARG A 137 30.40 -9.10 -34.38
C ARG A 137 30.80 -10.48 -34.91
N GLN A 138 31.95 -10.57 -35.58
CA GLN A 138 32.47 -11.84 -36.13
C GLN A 138 32.86 -12.86 -35.06
N GLN A 139 33.09 -12.41 -33.82
CA GLN A 139 33.43 -13.28 -32.68
C GLN A 139 32.18 -13.70 -31.87
N LEU A 140 31.01 -13.16 -32.20
CA LEU A 140 29.74 -13.58 -31.60
C LEU A 140 29.20 -14.78 -32.38
N GLU A 141 29.65 -15.98 -32.04
CA GLU A 141 29.03 -17.20 -32.58
C GLU A 141 27.66 -17.42 -31.94
N ILE A 142 26.61 -17.25 -32.74
CA ILE A 142 25.25 -17.60 -32.33
C ILE A 142 25.13 -19.13 -32.40
N PRO A 143 24.81 -19.81 -31.28
CA PRO A 143 24.67 -21.25 -31.27
C PRO A 143 23.61 -21.70 -32.30
N PRO A 144 23.80 -22.86 -32.98
CA PRO A 144 22.95 -23.29 -34.08
C PRO A 144 21.44 -23.29 -33.77
N GLN A 145 21.07 -23.63 -32.52
CA GLN A 145 19.69 -23.66 -32.06
C GLN A 145 19.00 -22.28 -32.02
N TRP A 146 19.77 -21.19 -32.05
CA TRP A 146 19.29 -19.81 -32.12
C TRP A 146 19.44 -19.20 -33.52
N ARG A 147 19.96 -19.96 -34.49
CA ARG A 147 19.98 -19.53 -35.90
C ARG A 147 18.61 -19.82 -36.49
N MET A 148 17.89 -18.78 -36.92
CA MET A 148 16.59 -18.94 -37.58
C MET A 148 16.74 -19.83 -38.83
N THR A 149 15.87 -20.82 -39.00
CA THR A 149 15.82 -21.65 -40.20
C THR A 149 15.37 -20.81 -41.39
N ASN A 150 16.15 -20.82 -42.48
CA ASN A 150 15.81 -20.13 -43.72
C ASN A 150 14.43 -20.60 -44.23
N ILE A 151 13.46 -19.69 -44.26
CA ILE A 151 12.17 -19.93 -44.92
C ILE A 151 12.44 -19.97 -46.43
N VAL A 152 12.34 -21.16 -47.03
CA VAL A 152 12.46 -21.34 -48.48
C VAL A 152 11.17 -20.80 -49.13
N PHE A 153 11.28 -19.69 -49.86
CA PHE A 153 10.22 -19.23 -50.76
C PHE A 153 10.25 -20.10 -52.03
N ILE A 154 9.19 -20.89 -52.24
CA ILE A 154 8.95 -21.60 -53.49
C ILE A 154 8.12 -20.66 -54.39
N PRO A 155 8.65 -20.17 -55.53
CA PRO A 155 7.84 -19.39 -56.46
C PRO A 155 6.86 -20.30 -57.19
N LYS A 156 5.57 -19.91 -57.22
CA LYS A 156 4.57 -20.57 -58.09
C LYS A 156 4.91 -20.26 -59.54
N THR A 157 5.00 -21.29 -60.37
CA THR A 157 5.02 -21.18 -61.83
C THR A 157 3.59 -21.05 -62.34
N ASP A 158 3.29 -19.93 -63.00
CA ASP A 158 2.03 -19.72 -63.72
C ASP A 158 2.03 -20.56 -65.02
N HIS A 159 0.95 -21.29 -65.25
CA HIS A 159 0.57 -21.88 -66.53
C HIS A 159 -0.79 -21.34 -66.95
#